data_AF-A0A1N6V0H7-F1
#
_entry.id   AF-A0A1N6V0H7-F1
#
_cell.length_a   1.000
_cell.length_b   1.000
_cell.length_c   1.000
_cell.angle_alpha   90.00
_cell.angle_beta   90.00
_cell.angle_gamma   90.00
#
_symmetry.space_group_name_H-M   'P 1'
#
loop_
_entity.id
_entity.type
_entity.pdbx_description
1 polymer ?
#
loop_
_entity_poly.entity_id
_entity_poly.type
_entity_poly.pdbx_seq_one_letter_code
_entity_poly.pdbx_strand_id
1 'polypeptide(L)'
;MFDWLKRKDTAIDALLRHLEACKNQAPKGTRQLLAKLLDALSDAVQNQWTRQHVKNYAAQVAQGETHEKFIYDHIMKTCGDILQSGKVHACRGVLNDEGMQYLGLFNHAIDRLISLGCYTQDWAEEYLRAPVQKGILETD
;
A
#
# COMPACT_ATOMS: atom_id res chain seq x y z
N MET A 1 -3.94 44.92 -0.76
CA MET A 1 -3.92 44.09 0.46
C MET A 1 -4.97 42.99 0.31
N PHE A 2 -4.67 41.93 -0.43
CA PHE A 2 -5.42 40.68 -0.43
C PHE A 2 -4.48 39.63 -1.05
N ASP A 3 -3.45 39.28 -0.27
CA ASP A 3 -2.65 38.10 -0.52
C ASP A 3 -3.51 36.93 -0.01
N TRP A 4 -4.45 36.49 -0.86
CA TRP A 4 -5.37 35.40 -0.60
C TRP A 4 -4.57 34.11 -0.58
N LEU A 5 -3.97 33.84 0.59
CA LEU A 5 -3.54 32.57 1.13
C LEU A 5 -3.61 31.44 0.09
N LYS A 6 -2.52 31.25 -0.65
CA LYS A 6 -2.19 29.92 -1.19
C LYS A 6 -2.21 29.01 0.03
N ARG A 7 -3.31 28.27 0.25
CA ARG A 7 -3.34 27.17 1.22
C ARG A 7 -2.13 26.33 0.85
N LYS A 8 -1.11 26.31 1.72
CA LYS A 8 -0.04 25.34 1.59
C LYS A 8 -0.75 24.00 1.74
N ASP A 9 -0.94 23.30 0.63
CA ASP A 9 -1.42 21.92 0.65
C ASP A 9 -0.60 21.18 1.70
N THR A 10 -1.27 20.66 2.72
CA THR A 10 -0.58 19.91 3.75
C THR A 10 -0.11 18.58 3.15
N ALA A 11 0.90 17.96 3.76
CA ALA A 11 1.34 16.62 3.34
C ALA A 11 0.16 15.61 3.33
N ILE A 12 -0.85 15.82 4.18
CA ILE A 12 -2.07 15.02 4.23
C ILE A 12 -2.98 15.27 3.01
N ASP A 13 -3.20 16.53 2.62
CA ASP A 13 -4.01 16.86 1.43
C ASP A 13 -3.36 16.31 0.14
N ALA A 14 -2.03 16.30 0.09
CA ALA A 14 -1.29 15.65 -0.99
C ALA A 14 -1.47 14.12 -0.95
N LEU A 15 -1.30 13.48 0.20
CA LEU A 15 -1.51 12.03 0.36
C LEU A 15 -2.93 11.61 -0.08
N LEU A 16 -3.97 12.30 0.38
CA LEU A 16 -5.37 11.96 0.05
C LEU A 16 -5.63 12.05 -1.47
N ARG A 17 -5.05 13.04 -2.16
CA ARG A 17 -5.14 13.13 -3.63
C ARG A 17 -4.41 11.99 -4.33
N HIS A 18 -3.24 11.60 -3.84
CA HIS A 18 -2.50 10.45 -4.38
C HIS A 18 -3.25 9.13 -4.15
N LEU A 19 -3.91 8.95 -3.01
CA LEU A 19 -4.76 7.78 -2.76
C LEU A 19 -5.85 7.64 -3.82
N GLU A 20 -6.56 8.74 -4.12
CA GLU A 20 -7.59 8.73 -5.15
C GLU A 20 -7.02 8.42 -6.54
N ALA A 21 -5.88 9.01 -6.89
CA ALA A 21 -5.22 8.78 -8.18
C ALA A 21 -4.74 7.33 -8.35
N CYS A 22 -4.37 6.65 -7.26
CA CYS A 22 -3.85 5.28 -7.31
C CYS A 22 -4.94 4.22 -7.57
N LYS A 23 -6.22 4.48 -7.28
CA LYS A 23 -7.31 3.49 -7.40
C LYS A 23 -7.42 2.81 -8.77
N ASN A 24 -7.03 3.51 -9.83
CA ASN A 24 -7.12 3.02 -11.20
C ASN A 24 -5.80 2.46 -11.77
N GLN A 25 -4.72 2.46 -10.99
CA GLN A 25 -3.38 2.07 -11.45
C GLN A 25 -3.12 0.56 -11.40
N ALA A 26 -3.97 -0.20 -10.69
CA ALA A 26 -3.85 -1.66 -10.59
C ALA A 26 -4.44 -2.42 -11.80
N PRO A 27 -4.01 -3.70 -12.00
CA PRO A 27 -4.62 -4.62 -12.95
C PRO A 27 -6.14 -4.71 -12.80
N LYS A 28 -6.87 -4.85 -13.91
CA LYS A 28 -8.36 -4.81 -13.91
C LYS A 28 -9.00 -5.74 -12.88
N GLY A 29 -8.45 -6.94 -12.70
CA GLY A 29 -8.97 -7.96 -11.76
C GLY A 29 -8.81 -7.61 -10.28
N THR A 30 -8.02 -6.58 -9.93
CA THR A 30 -7.72 -6.23 -8.54
C THR A 30 -8.12 -4.81 -8.16
N ARG A 31 -8.66 -4.02 -9.09
CA ARG A 31 -9.03 -2.61 -8.86
C ARG A 31 -10.05 -2.41 -7.75
N GLN A 32 -11.08 -3.27 -7.68
CA GLN A 32 -12.10 -3.15 -6.64
C GLN A 32 -11.50 -3.40 -5.25
N LEU A 33 -10.60 -4.38 -5.13
CA LEU A 33 -9.91 -4.67 -3.89
C LEU A 33 -8.95 -3.52 -3.51
N LEU A 34 -8.19 -3.01 -4.48
CA LEU A 34 -7.33 -1.84 -4.26
C LEU A 34 -8.15 -0.64 -3.78
N ALA A 35 -9.26 -0.33 -4.45
CA ALA A 35 -10.11 0.80 -4.07
C ALA A 35 -10.58 0.69 -2.61
N LYS A 36 -11.03 -0.51 -2.17
CA LYS A 36 -11.40 -0.74 -0.77
C LYS A 36 -10.25 -0.51 0.21
N LEU A 37 -9.04 -0.98 -0.11
CA LEU A 37 -7.86 -0.76 0.75
C LEU A 37 -7.50 0.72 0.84
N LEU A 38 -7.53 1.44 -0.29
CA LEU A 38 -7.23 2.87 -0.33
C LEU A 38 -8.31 3.71 0.34
N ASP A 39 -9.59 3.31 0.24
CA ASP A 39 -10.69 3.95 0.96
C ASP A 39 -10.53 3.77 2.48
N ALA A 40 -10.18 2.57 2.93
CA ALA A 40 -9.89 2.30 4.34
C ALA A 40 -8.70 3.12 4.86
N LEU A 41 -7.63 3.26 4.06
CA LEU A 41 -6.50 4.12 4.40
C LEU A 41 -6.90 5.61 4.42
N SER A 42 -7.70 6.06 3.45
CA SER A 42 -8.23 7.43 3.39
C SER A 42 -9.06 7.74 4.64
N ASP A 43 -9.97 6.84 5.03
CA ASP A 43 -10.77 6.98 6.24
C ASP A 43 -9.88 7.04 7.49
N ALA A 44 -8.89 6.15 7.60
CA ALA A 44 -7.95 6.16 8.71
C ALA A 44 -7.20 7.49 8.81
N VAL A 45 -6.71 8.02 7.68
CA VAL A 45 -6.01 9.31 7.62
C VAL A 45 -6.91 10.47 8.04
N GLN A 46 -8.19 10.45 7.65
CA GLN A 46 -9.13 11.55 7.92
C GLN A 46 -9.70 11.52 9.34
N ASN A 47 -10.01 10.32 9.83
CA ASN A 47 -10.87 10.14 11.01
C ASN A 47 -10.15 9.49 12.20
N GLN A 48 -9.04 8.78 11.97
CA GLN A 48 -8.36 7.99 13.01
C GLN A 48 -6.95 8.49 13.33
N TRP A 49 -6.32 9.26 12.43
CA TRP A 49 -4.98 9.76 12.65
C TRP A 49 -4.93 10.83 13.74
N THR A 50 -4.09 10.59 14.74
CA THR A 50 -3.80 11.56 15.78
C THR A 50 -2.88 12.65 15.24
N ARG A 51 -2.75 13.77 15.97
CA ARG A 51 -1.76 14.81 15.67
C ARG A 51 -0.34 14.26 15.58
N GLN A 52 -0.01 13.23 16.37
CA GLN A 52 1.31 12.59 16.32
C GLN A 52 1.50 11.81 15.01
N HIS A 53 0.48 11.10 14.52
CA HIS A 53 0.55 10.41 13.22
C HIS A 53 0.78 11.40 12.08
N VAL A 54 0.02 12.50 12.06
CA VAL A 54 0.19 13.57 11.05
C VAL A 54 1.59 14.17 11.10
N LYS A 55 2.11 14.45 12.30
CA LYS A 55 3.47 14.99 12.48
C LYS A 55 4.54 14.02 11.99
N ASN A 56 4.41 12.73 12.32
CA ASN A 56 5.36 11.70 11.92
C ASN A 56 5.37 11.55 10.38
N TYR A 57 4.19 11.51 9.76
CA TYR A 57 4.06 11.43 8.32
C TYR A 57 4.65 12.66 7.61
N ALA A 58 4.34 13.87 8.10
CA ALA A 58 4.92 15.08 7.54
C ALA A 58 6.46 15.11 7.68
N ALA A 59 7.01 14.55 8.75
CA ALA A 59 8.46 14.42 8.94
C ALA A 59 9.08 13.43 7.95
N GLN A 60 8.43 12.29 7.68
CA GLN A 60 8.86 11.34 6.64
C GLN A 60 8.91 12.01 5.25
N VAL A 61 7.86 12.74 4.89
CA VAL A 61 7.82 13.48 3.61
C VAL A 61 8.92 14.54 3.56
N ALA A 62 9.17 15.26 4.66
CA ALA A 62 10.26 16.23 4.75
C ALA A 62 11.66 15.60 4.63
N GLN A 63 11.80 14.31 4.95
CA GLN A 63 13.02 13.52 4.78
C GLN A 63 13.16 12.92 3.37
N GLY A 64 12.21 13.18 2.47
CA GLY A 64 12.25 12.74 1.07
C GLY A 64 11.40 11.51 0.77
N GLU A 65 10.59 11.02 1.71
CA GLU A 65 9.62 9.96 1.41
C GLU A 65 8.50 10.49 0.50
N THR A 66 8.23 9.77 -0.60
CA THR A 66 7.17 10.16 -1.53
C THR A 66 5.82 9.62 -1.06
N HIS A 67 4.73 10.32 -1.40
CA HIS A 67 3.37 9.85 -1.13
C HIS A 67 3.11 8.50 -1.79
N GLU A 68 3.59 8.29 -3.02
CA GLU A 68 3.43 7.02 -3.73
C GLU A 68 4.14 5.87 -3.01
N LYS A 69 5.38 6.08 -2.54
CA LYS A 69 6.10 5.07 -1.76
C LYS A 69 5.28 4.66 -0.55
N PHE A 70 4.80 5.63 0.23
CA PHE A 70 3.99 5.37 1.42
C PHE A 70 2.74 4.52 1.10
N ILE A 71 2.05 4.84 0.02
CA ILE A 71 0.84 4.12 -0.42
C ILE A 71 1.17 2.68 -0.82
N TYR A 72 2.18 2.47 -1.66
CA TYR A 72 2.54 1.13 -2.10
C TYR A 72 3.17 0.28 -0.99
N ASP A 73 3.90 0.88 -0.06
CA ASP A 73 4.36 0.21 1.17
C ASP A 73 3.18 -0.29 2.00
N HIS A 74 2.13 0.53 2.15
CA HIS A 74 0.92 0.13 2.86
C HIS A 74 0.23 -1.04 2.17
N ILE A 75 0.00 -0.95 0.84
CA ILE A 75 -0.62 -2.04 0.07
C ILE A 75 0.20 -3.33 0.20
N MET A 76 1.52 -3.25 0.02
CA MET A 76 2.41 -4.40 0.13
C MET A 76 2.31 -5.06 1.52
N LYS A 77 2.43 -4.27 2.60
CA LYS A 77 2.37 -4.80 3.97
C LYS A 77 1.01 -5.42 4.27
N THR A 78 -0.08 -4.71 3.99
CA THR A 78 -1.44 -5.21 4.24
C THR A 78 -1.76 -6.46 3.43
N CYS A 79 -1.40 -6.52 2.15
CA CYS A 79 -1.63 -7.72 1.34
C CYS A 79 -0.76 -8.89 1.83
N GLY A 80 0.51 -8.64 2.17
CA GLY A 80 1.42 -9.65 2.72
C GLY A 80 0.87 -10.27 4.00
N ASP A 81 0.42 -9.44 4.95
CA ASP A 81 -0.16 -9.89 6.21
C ASP A 81 -1.42 -10.75 5.98
N ILE A 82 -2.29 -10.34 5.04
CA ILE A 82 -3.51 -11.10 4.72
C ILE A 82 -3.16 -12.45 4.09
N LEU A 83 -2.22 -12.49 3.16
CA LEU A 83 -1.76 -13.72 2.50
C LEU A 83 -1.16 -14.72 3.50
N GLN A 84 -0.46 -14.23 4.51
CA GLN A 84 0.14 -15.05 5.56
C GLN A 84 -0.83 -15.40 6.70
N SER A 85 -2.03 -14.80 6.74
CA SER A 85 -2.98 -14.98 7.84
C SER A 85 -3.82 -16.25 7.80
N GLY A 86 -3.78 -17.01 6.68
CA GLY A 86 -4.65 -18.17 6.47
C GLY A 86 -6.08 -17.85 6.02
N LYS A 87 -6.54 -16.60 6.19
CA LYS A 87 -7.92 -16.20 5.89
C LYS A 87 -8.35 -16.39 4.44
N VAL A 88 -7.40 -16.34 3.51
CA VAL A 88 -7.63 -16.41 2.07
C VAL A 88 -7.18 -17.74 1.46
N HIS A 89 -6.94 -18.75 2.29
CA HIS A 89 -6.55 -20.09 1.88
C HIS A 89 -7.79 -20.98 1.71
N ALA A 90 -7.87 -21.67 0.57
CA ALA A 90 -8.86 -22.71 0.34
C ALA A 90 -8.43 -24.03 0.98
N CYS A 91 -7.14 -24.32 0.92
CA CYS A 91 -6.43 -25.34 1.69
C CYS A 91 -4.95 -24.96 1.73
N ARG A 92 -4.15 -25.71 2.51
CA ARG A 92 -2.71 -25.44 2.65
C ARG A 92 -2.02 -25.25 1.30
N GLY A 93 -1.37 -24.10 1.14
CA GLY A 93 -0.65 -23.74 -0.09
C GLY A 93 -1.52 -23.35 -1.29
N VAL A 94 -2.85 -23.28 -1.12
CA VAL A 94 -3.80 -22.95 -2.19
C VAL A 94 -4.65 -21.76 -1.79
N LEU A 95 -4.51 -20.66 -2.51
CA LEU A 95 -5.32 -19.46 -2.31
C LEU A 95 -6.70 -19.61 -2.97
N ASN A 96 -7.71 -19.03 -2.33
CA ASN A 96 -9.01 -18.83 -2.96
C ASN A 96 -8.96 -17.63 -3.96
N ASP A 97 -10.07 -17.35 -4.64
CA ASP A 97 -10.14 -16.27 -5.63
C ASP A 97 -9.77 -14.90 -5.06
N GLU A 98 -10.14 -14.62 -3.81
CA GLU A 98 -9.76 -13.38 -3.12
C GLU A 98 -8.27 -13.35 -2.80
N GLY A 99 -7.69 -14.47 -2.35
CA GLY A 99 -6.26 -14.62 -2.12
C GLY A 99 -5.44 -14.38 -3.39
N MET A 100 -5.92 -14.86 -4.54
CA MET A 100 -5.28 -14.57 -5.84
C MET A 100 -5.30 -13.06 -6.17
N GLN A 101 -6.35 -12.34 -5.78
CA GLN A 101 -6.38 -10.88 -5.94
C GLN A 101 -5.40 -10.17 -5.00
N TYR A 102 -5.30 -10.59 -3.74
CA TYR A 102 -4.30 -10.05 -2.80
C TYR A 102 -2.87 -10.32 -3.28
N LEU A 103 -2.58 -11.52 -3.79
CA LEU A 103 -1.28 -11.84 -4.36
C LEU A 103 -0.96 -10.97 -5.59
N GLY A 104 -1.97 -10.72 -6.45
CA GLY A 104 -1.84 -9.80 -7.58
C GLY A 104 -1.52 -8.37 -7.15
N LEU A 105 -2.19 -7.84 -6.12
CA LEU A 105 -1.90 -6.52 -5.57
C LEU A 105 -0.56 -6.44 -4.87
N PHE A 106 -0.20 -7.46 -4.11
CA PHE A 106 1.08 -7.56 -3.43
C PHE A 106 2.24 -7.46 -4.43
N ASN A 107 2.20 -8.28 -5.49
CA ASN A 107 3.22 -8.25 -6.53
C ASN A 107 3.26 -6.91 -7.28
N HIS A 108 2.08 -6.35 -7.60
CA HIS A 108 1.99 -5.05 -8.23
C HIS A 108 2.60 -3.94 -7.37
N ALA A 109 2.33 -3.93 -6.06
CA ALA A 109 2.90 -2.93 -5.16
C ALA A 109 4.44 -3.02 -5.10
N ILE A 110 4.99 -4.24 -5.06
CA ILE A 110 6.44 -4.45 -5.12
C ILE A 110 7.02 -3.94 -6.44
N ASP A 111 6.40 -4.25 -7.59
CA ASP A 111 6.87 -3.77 -8.89
C ASP A 111 6.85 -2.24 -8.96
N ARG A 112 5.84 -1.60 -8.39
CA ARG A 112 5.78 -0.14 -8.29
C ARG A 112 6.90 0.41 -7.42
N LEU A 113 7.16 -0.19 -6.25
CA LEU A 113 8.26 0.21 -5.37
C LEU A 113 9.63 0.04 -6.03
N ILE A 114 9.84 -1.03 -6.80
CA ILE A 114 11.06 -1.22 -7.62
C ILE A 114 11.15 -0.11 -8.69
N SER A 115 10.06 0.18 -9.40
CA SER A 115 10.05 1.22 -10.44
C SER A 115 10.33 2.63 -9.90
N LEU A 116 10.01 2.86 -8.63
CA LEU A 116 10.31 4.10 -7.91
C LEU A 116 11.75 4.13 -7.36
N GLY A 117 12.55 3.09 -7.56
CA GLY A 117 13.91 2.97 -7.05
C GLY A 117 13.99 2.70 -5.54
N CYS A 118 12.89 2.25 -4.91
CA CYS A 118 12.88 1.94 -3.48
C CYS A 118 13.64 0.65 -3.16
N TYR A 119 13.59 -0.31 -4.08
CA TYR A 119 14.24 -1.62 -3.96
C TYR A 119 14.85 -2.03 -5.29
N THR A 120 15.89 -2.86 -5.24
CA THR A 120 16.33 -3.60 -6.42
C THR A 120 15.43 -4.82 -6.63
N GLN A 121 15.39 -5.34 -7.85
CA GLN A 121 14.60 -6.53 -8.18
C GLN A 121 15.05 -7.74 -7.35
N ASP A 122 16.35 -8.00 -7.29
CA ASP A 122 16.90 -9.14 -6.54
C ASP A 122 16.57 -9.05 -5.04
N TRP A 123 16.71 -7.86 -4.46
CA TRP A 123 16.40 -7.64 -3.06
C TRP A 123 14.90 -7.84 -2.78
N ALA A 124 14.03 -7.30 -3.63
CA ALA A 124 12.59 -7.46 -3.47
C ALA A 124 12.14 -8.93 -3.60
N GLU A 125 12.78 -9.70 -4.48
CA GLU A 125 12.48 -11.13 -4.61
C GLU A 125 12.87 -11.91 -3.35
N GLU A 126 14.10 -11.70 -2.86
CA GLU A 126 14.64 -12.43 -1.71
C GLU A 126 13.96 -12.04 -0.38
N TYR A 127 13.69 -10.75 -0.18
CA TYR A 127 13.27 -10.24 1.13
C TYR A 127 11.79 -9.86 1.24
N LEU A 128 11.07 -9.75 0.12
CA LEU A 128 9.63 -9.43 0.13
C LEU A 128 8.79 -10.58 -0.42
N ARG A 129 9.09 -11.06 -1.63
CA ARG A 129 8.26 -12.10 -2.28
C ARG A 129 8.47 -13.47 -1.70
N ALA A 130 9.72 -13.93 -1.60
CA ALA A 130 10.02 -15.27 -1.12
C ALA A 130 9.46 -15.56 0.29
N PRO A 131 9.53 -14.64 1.27
CA PRO A 131 8.92 -14.85 2.58
C PRO A 131 7.38 -14.99 2.54
N VAL A 132 6.70 -14.20 1.70
CA VAL A 132 5.23 -14.30 1.55
C VAL A 132 4.85 -15.59 0.85
N GLN A 133 5.56 -15.98 -0.22
CA GLN A 133 5.33 -17.26 -0.90
C GLN A 133 5.54 -18.45 0.04
N LYS A 134 6.61 -18.42 0.85
CA LYS A 134 6.86 -19.44 1.87
C LYS A 134 5.71 -19.48 2.89
N GLY A 135 5.30 -18.33 3.41
CA GLY A 135 4.17 -18.23 4.33
C GLY A 135 2.88 -18.82 3.75
N ILE A 136 2.61 -18.61 2.46
CA ILE A 136 1.45 -19.20 1.79
C ILE A 136 1.51 -20.74 1.81
N LEU A 137 2.68 -21.34 1.58
CA LEU A 137 2.85 -22.80 1.56
C LEU A 137 2.79 -23.44 2.96
N GLU A 138 3.11 -22.66 3.99
CA GLU A 138 3.21 -23.12 5.38
C GLU A 138 1.94 -22.88 6.20
N THR A 139 0.96 -22.12 5.68
CA THR A 139 -0.28 -21.84 6.39
C THR A 139 -1.26 -23.01 6.26
N ASP A 140 -1.67 -23.58 7.39
CA ASP A 140 -2.54 -24.76 7.51
C ASP A 140 -4.03 -24.47 7.26
#